data_AF-A0A392UBQ9-F1
#
_entry.id   AF-A0A392UBQ9-F1
#
_cell.length_a   1.000
_cell.length_b   1.000
_cell.length_c   1.000
_cell.angle_alpha   90.00
_cell.angle_beta   90.00
_cell.angle_gamma   90.00
#
_symmetry.space_group_name_H-M   'P 1'
#
loop_
_entity.id
_entity.type
_entity.pdbx_description
1 polymer ?
#
loop_
_entity_poly.entity_id
_entity_poly.type
_entity_poly.pdbx_seq_one_letter_code
_entity_poly.pdbx_strand_id
1 'polypeptide(L)' 'MLGKGSLGTVYRAVLDDGCTVAVKRLKDANPCDRNQFEQYMDVVGKLRHPNVARLK' A
#
# COMPACT_ATOMS: atom_id res chain seq x y z
N MET A 1 -12.98 5.34 5.15
CA MET A 1 -12.58 3.92 5.07
C MET A 1 -13.12 3.35 3.75
N LEU A 2 -12.32 2.57 3.01
CA LEU A 2 -12.73 1.90 1.76
C LEU A 2 -13.05 0.42 1.96
N GLY A 3 -12.40 -0.25 2.92
CA GLY A 3 -12.70 -1.65 3.22
C GLY A 3 -11.78 -2.22 4.28
N LYS A 4 -12.21 -3.33 4.90
CA LYS A 4 -11.45 -4.08 5.90
C LYS A 4 -11.29 -5.52 5.43
N GLY A 5 -10.07 -6.04 5.49
CA GLY A 5 -9.73 -7.40 5.12
C GLY A 5 -8.95 -8.12 6.22
N SER A 6 -8.53 -9.35 5.91
CA SER A 6 -7.73 -10.19 6.80
C SER A 6 -6.41 -9.52 7.21
N LEU A 7 -5.74 -8.85 6.27
CA LEU A 7 -4.41 -8.24 6.46
C LEU A 7 -4.42 -6.78 6.92
N GLY A 8 -5.58 -6.12 6.99
CA GLY A 8 -5.60 -4.68 7.28
C GLY A 8 -6.86 -3.95 6.85
N THR A 9 -6.78 -2.63 6.89
CA THR A 9 -7.87 -1.73 6.49
C THR A 9 -7.35 -0.77 5.42
N VAL A 10 -8.15 -0.53 4.38
CA VAL A 10 -7.84 0.40 3.31
C VAL A 10 -8.65 1.68 3.50
N TYR A 11 -8.01 2.83 3.29
CA TYR A 11 -8.58 4.17 3.40
C TYR A 11 -8.39 4.91 2.08
N ARG A 12 -9.29 5.85 1.79
CA ARG A 12 -9.09 6.86 0.75
C ARG A 12 -8.47 8.08 1.41
N ALA A 13 -7.42 8.62 0.83
CA ALA A 13 -6.81 9.88 1.26
C ALA A 13 -6.57 10.78 0.05
N VAL A 14 -6.47 12.08 0.28
CA VAL A 14 -6.03 13.07 -0.70
C VAL A 14 -4.73 13.63 -0.16
N LEU A 15 -3.65 13.54 -0.93
CA LEU A 15 -2.36 14.12 -0.59
C LEU A 15 -2.39 15.63 -0.82
N ASP A 16 -1.39 16.35 -0.29
CA ASP A 16 -1.31 17.82 -0.40
C ASP A 16 -1.21 18.31 -1.85
N ASP A 17 -0.70 17.46 -2.75
CA ASP A 17 -0.66 17.72 -4.20
C ASP A 17 -2.00 17.47 -4.91
N GLY A 18 -3.06 17.15 -4.16
CA GLY A 18 -4.39 16.81 -4.67
C GLY A 18 -4.54 15.37 -5.18
N CYS A 19 -3.47 14.56 -5.17
CA CYS A 19 -3.56 13.17 -5.62
C CYS A 19 -4.41 12.34 -4.65
N THR A 20 -5.46 11.70 -5.17
CA THR A 20 -6.22 10.71 -4.40
C THR A 20 -5.49 9.38 -4.39
N VAL A 21 -5.28 8.82 -3.19
CA VAL A 21 -4.59 7.55 -2.98
C VAL A 21 -5.41 6.60 -2.10
N ALA A 22 -5.14 5.30 -2.26
CA ALA A 22 -5.61 4.27 -1.35
C ALA A 22 -4.48 3.89 -0.38
N VAL A 23 -4.69 4.09 0.92
CA VAL A 23 -3.71 3.76 1.97
C VAL A 23 -4.13 2.47 2.64
N LYS A 24 -3.30 1.42 2.57
CA LYS A 24 -3.56 0.15 3.26
C LYS A 24 -2.76 0.10 4.57
N ARG A 25 -3.46 0.27 5.70
CA ARG A 25 -2.89 0.07 7.04
C ARG A 25 -2.89 -1.42 7.37
N LEU A 26 -1.70 -2.00 7.49
CA LEU A 26 -1.53 -3.40 7.89
C LEU A 26 -1.85 -3.57 9.39
N LYS A 27 -2.27 -4.76 9.79
CA LYS A 27 -2.44 -5.11 11.22
C LYS A 27 -1.06 -5.38 11.84
N ASP A 28 -0.90 -5.13 13.14
CA ASP A 28 0.37 -5.30 13.86
C ASP A 28 0.86 -6.77 13.87
N ALA A 29 -0.04 -7.74 13.68
CA ALA A 29 0.29 -9.16 13.50
C ALA A 29 0.87 -9.50 12.12
N ASN A 30 1.44 -8.53 11.40
CA ASN A 30 2.03 -8.78 10.09
C ASN A 30 3.29 -9.65 10.28
N PRO A 31 3.37 -10.85 9.66
CA PRO A 31 4.44 -11.82 9.94
C PRO A 31 5.78 -11.46 9.28
N CYS A 32 5.88 -10.32 8.60
CA CYS A 32 7.05 -9.95 7.81
C CYS A 32 7.94 -8.97 8.59
N ASP A 33 9.22 -9.29 8.68
CA ASP A 33 10.24 -8.38 9.21
C ASP A 33 10.27 -7.09 8.39
N ARG A 34 10.59 -5.97 9.05
CA ARG A 34 10.59 -4.65 8.41
C ARG A 34 11.52 -4.58 7.19
N ASN A 35 12.72 -5.15 7.29
CA ASN A 35 13.70 -5.07 6.20
C ASN A 35 13.22 -5.86 4.98
N GLN A 36 12.63 -7.03 5.21
CA GLN A 36 12.06 -7.85 4.15
C GLN A 36 10.85 -7.15 3.51
N PHE A 37 10.00 -6.51 4.32
CA PHE A 37 8.89 -5.71 3.81
C PHE A 37 9.37 -4.58 2.90
N GLU A 38 10.37 -3.80 3.33
CA GLU A 38 10.95 -2.71 2.56
C GLU A 38 11.56 -3.21 1.24
N GLN A 39 12.30 -4.32 1.26
CA GLN A 39 12.84 -4.95 0.04
C GLN A 39 11.75 -5.36 -0.97
N TYR A 40 10.64 -5.95 -0.50
CA TYR A 40 9.53 -6.29 -1.38
C TYR A 40 8.83 -5.04 -1.94
N MET A 41 8.63 -4.02 -1.10
CA MET A 41 8.02 -2.76 -1.55
C MET A 41 8.87 -2.01 -2.57
N ASP A 42 10.20 -2.14 -2.51
CA ASP A 42 11.10 -1.61 -3.54
C ASP A 42 10.86 -2.25 -4.91
N VAL A 43 10.63 -3.56 -4.96
CA VAL A 43 10.31 -4.27 -6.21
C VAL A 43 8.93 -3.87 -6.72
N VAL A 44 7.91 -3.88 -5.84
CA VAL A 44 6.53 -3.48 -6.19
C VAL A 44 6.47 -2.03 -6.65
N GLY A 45 7.21 -1.14 -5.99
CA GLY A 45 7.30 0.29 -6.29
C GLY A 45 7.85 0.59 -7.69
N LYS A 46 8.62 -0.34 -8.28
CA LYS A 46 9.17 -0.23 -9.63
C LYS A 46 8.22 -0.71 -10.72
N LEU A 47 7.13 -1.41 -10.38
CA LEU A 47 6.19 -1.95 -11.37
C LEU A 47 5.46 -0.81 -12.12
N ARG A 48 5.48 -0.86 -13.44
CA ARG A 48 4.78 0.08 -14.34
C ARG A 48 4.06 -0.72 -15.41
N HIS A 49 2.73 -0.75 -15.34
CA HIS A 49 1.90 -1.47 -16.30
C HIS A 49 0.50 -0.84 -16.38
N PRO A 50 -0.14 -0.74 -17.56
CA PRO A 50 -1.45 -0.08 -17.71
C PRO A 50 -2.57 -0.72 -16.87
N ASN A 51 -2.47 -2.03 -16.61
CA ASN A 51 -3.46 -2.78 -15.82
C ASN A 51 -3.11 -2.90 -14.33
N VAL A 52 -2.12 -2.17 -13.84
CA VAL A 52 -1.69 -2.22 -12.43
C VAL A 52 -1.66 -0.82 -11.83
N ALA A 53 -2.39 -0.65 -10.72
CA ALA A 53 -2.33 0.58 -9.95
C ALA A 53 -0.89 0.80 -9.44
N ARG A 54 -0.31 1.96 -9.75
CA ARG A 54 1.04 2.29 -9.32
C ARG A 54 1.08 2.52 -7.81
N LEU A 55 2.07 1.92 -7.17
CA LEU A 55 2.47 2.33 -5.83
C LEU A 55 3.13 3.71 -5.92
N LYS A 56 2.63 4.64 -5.11
CA LYS A 56 3.11 6.03 -5.01
C LYS A 56 4.25 6.11 -4.02
#